data_AF-A0A850BBH2-F1
#
_entry.id   AF-A0A850BBH2-F1
#
_cell.length_a   1.000
_cell.length_b   1.000
_cell.length_c   1.000
_cell.angle_alpha   90.00
_cell.angle_beta   90.00
_cell.angle_gamma   90.00
#
_symmetry.space_group_name_H-M   'P 1'
#
loop_
_entity.id
_entity.type
_entity.pdbx_description
1 polymer ?
#
loop_
_entity_poly.entity_id
_entity_poly.type
_entity_poly.pdbx_seq_one_letter_code
_entity_poly.pdbx_strand_id
1 'polypeptide(L)'
;MPGPVQHGQGNPDPRMLAAWRQWLSALATDAEAAIAASHVYSELPPEARDAWLDALAEDAERITVPAIALYAPLLAAESDPDRCKRIERAIGEIPFSASALSSTVALRGIRPGGFRLVTLVAPLYLRFVRVLRCCYNPDKGFAWARHDLLLRADDAPRDGDRLEGVYLEVTPLKLVIEELAHAILAERRRGGKLPACLHLFADLFNAQIDEEPLP
;
A
#
# COMPACT_ATOMS: atom_id res chain seq x y z
N MET A 1 -1.06 -58.04 -9.42
CA MET A 1 -1.31 -56.76 -10.11
C MET A 1 -2.22 -55.92 -9.25
N PRO A 2 -1.71 -54.96 -8.46
CA PRO A 2 -2.58 -54.01 -7.76
C PRO A 2 -3.08 -52.98 -8.78
N GLY A 3 -4.39 -52.72 -8.77
CA GLY A 3 -5.05 -51.76 -9.66
C GLY A 3 -4.65 -50.31 -9.35
N PRO A 4 -4.91 -49.37 -10.28
CA PRO A 4 -4.50 -47.99 -10.12
C PRO A 4 -5.26 -47.36 -8.94
N VAL A 5 -4.51 -46.71 -8.05
CA VAL A 5 -5.05 -45.88 -6.97
C VAL A 5 -5.69 -44.66 -7.63
N GLN A 6 -7.02 -44.66 -7.67
CA GLN A 6 -7.79 -43.48 -8.06
C GLN A 6 -7.48 -42.37 -7.06
N HIS A 7 -6.78 -41.33 -7.51
CA HIS A 7 -6.66 -40.09 -6.76
C HIS A 7 -8.02 -39.41 -6.83
N GLY A 8 -8.83 -39.58 -5.79
CA GLY A 8 -10.06 -38.82 -5.64
C GLY A 8 -9.74 -37.35 -5.53
N GLN A 9 -9.87 -36.60 -6.62
CA GLN A 9 -10.14 -35.16 -6.57
C GLN A 9 -11.54 -34.99 -5.97
N GLY A 10 -11.63 -35.11 -4.65
CA GLY A 10 -12.86 -34.90 -3.90
C GLY A 10 -13.15 -33.41 -3.82
N ASN A 11 -14.38 -33.02 -4.16
CA ASN A 11 -14.91 -31.69 -3.89
C ASN A 11 -14.60 -31.30 -2.43
N PRO A 12 -14.00 -30.13 -2.15
CA PRO A 12 -13.58 -29.75 -0.80
C PRO A 12 -14.75 -29.85 0.20
N ASP A 13 -14.46 -30.33 1.41
CA ASP A 13 -15.43 -30.48 2.50
C ASP A 13 -16.16 -29.14 2.71
N PRO A 14 -17.51 -29.10 2.62
CA PRO A 14 -18.29 -27.88 2.87
C PRO A 14 -17.94 -27.16 4.18
N ARG A 15 -17.54 -27.91 5.21
CA ARG A 15 -17.14 -27.35 6.50
C ARG A 15 -15.78 -26.64 6.43
N MET A 16 -14.85 -27.15 5.63
CA MET A 16 -13.57 -26.49 5.36
C MET A 16 -13.77 -25.21 4.56
N LEU A 17 -14.65 -25.22 3.55
CA LEU A 17 -15.00 -24.02 2.79
C LEU A 17 -15.69 -22.96 3.66
N ALA A 18 -16.57 -23.38 4.58
CA ALA A 18 -17.19 -22.46 5.53
C ALA A 18 -16.16 -21.83 6.48
N ALA A 19 -15.23 -22.64 7.02
CA ALA A 19 -14.15 -22.14 7.87
C ALA A 19 -13.22 -21.17 7.13
N TRP A 20 -12.86 -21.49 5.88
CA TRP A 20 -12.10 -20.62 4.99
C TRP A 20 -12.79 -19.27 4.80
N ARG A 21 -14.06 -19.26 4.42
CA ARG A 21 -14.83 -18.01 4.22
C ARG A 21 -15.00 -17.20 5.50
N GLN A 22 -15.22 -17.87 6.63
CA GLN A 22 -15.29 -17.20 7.94
C GLN A 22 -13.95 -16.54 8.27
N TRP A 23 -12.85 -17.23 8.03
CA TRP A 23 -11.51 -16.70 8.24
C TRP A 23 -11.22 -15.50 7.32
N LEU A 24 -11.55 -15.58 6.03
CA LEU A 24 -11.44 -14.45 5.11
C LEU A 24 -12.29 -13.25 5.54
N SER A 25 -13.48 -13.49 6.08
CA SER A 25 -14.36 -12.44 6.60
C SER A 25 -13.77 -11.73 7.81
N ALA A 26 -13.05 -12.45 8.67
CA ALA A 26 -12.36 -11.86 9.81
C ALA A 26 -11.29 -10.87 9.36
N LEU A 27 -10.63 -11.11 8.22
CA LEU A 27 -9.60 -10.20 7.70
C LEU A 27 -10.12 -8.77 7.69
N ALA A 28 -11.32 -8.51 7.14
CA ALA A 28 -11.94 -7.19 6.97
C ALA A 28 -12.01 -6.31 8.24
N THR A 29 -12.07 -6.93 9.42
CA THR A 29 -12.46 -6.24 10.65
C THR A 29 -11.51 -6.50 11.82
N ASP A 30 -10.70 -7.56 11.76
CA ASP A 30 -9.78 -7.96 12.80
C ASP A 30 -8.32 -7.77 12.35
N ALA A 31 -7.64 -6.81 12.98
CA ALA A 31 -6.25 -6.49 12.67
C ALA A 31 -5.30 -7.64 13.00
N GLU A 32 -5.58 -8.42 14.04
CA GLU A 32 -4.75 -9.57 14.43
C GLU A 32 -4.94 -10.73 13.46
N ALA A 33 -6.17 -10.95 12.98
CA ALA A 33 -6.42 -11.92 11.89
C ALA A 33 -5.65 -11.54 10.62
N ALA A 34 -5.63 -10.26 10.26
CA ALA A 34 -4.90 -9.75 9.11
C ALA A 34 -3.37 -9.87 9.29
N ILE A 35 -2.83 -9.58 10.47
CA ILE A 35 -1.41 -9.77 10.78
C ILE A 35 -1.04 -11.26 10.74
N ALA A 36 -1.86 -12.13 11.32
CA ALA A 36 -1.64 -13.57 11.29
C ALA A 36 -1.66 -14.12 9.86
N ALA A 37 -2.58 -13.66 9.00
CA ALA A 37 -2.60 -14.03 7.58
C ALA A 37 -1.31 -13.62 6.86
N SER A 38 -0.80 -12.42 7.14
CA SER A 38 0.47 -11.93 6.61
C SER A 38 1.66 -12.80 7.06
N HIS A 39 1.69 -13.22 8.33
CA HIS A 39 2.70 -14.14 8.85
C HIS A 39 2.61 -15.53 8.19
N VAL A 40 1.43 -16.15 8.20
CA VAL A 40 1.23 -17.48 7.58
C VAL A 40 1.65 -17.45 6.11
N TYR A 41 1.24 -16.43 5.36
CA TYR A 41 1.63 -16.28 3.95
C TYR A 41 3.15 -16.17 3.77
N SER A 42 3.84 -15.42 4.64
CA SER A 42 5.29 -15.24 4.57
C SER A 42 6.09 -16.54 4.78
N GLU A 43 5.53 -17.50 5.50
CA GLU A 43 6.17 -18.80 5.76
C GLU A 43 5.97 -19.80 4.62
N LEU A 44 5.07 -19.52 3.67
CA LEU A 44 4.79 -20.43 2.56
C LEU A 44 5.91 -20.41 1.51
N PRO A 45 6.22 -21.56 0.90
CA PRO A 45 7.05 -21.63 -0.28
C PRO A 45 6.37 -20.94 -1.48
N PRO A 46 7.12 -20.50 -2.50
CA PRO A 46 6.60 -19.75 -3.64
C PRO A 46 5.37 -20.39 -4.30
N GLU A 47 5.39 -21.70 -4.52
CA GLU A 47 4.31 -22.43 -5.19
C GLU A 47 3.01 -22.43 -4.38
N ALA A 48 3.12 -22.49 -3.05
CA ALA A 48 1.97 -22.43 -2.16
C ALA A 48 1.38 -21.01 -2.06
N ARG A 49 2.22 -19.97 -2.19
CA ARG A 49 1.75 -18.58 -2.30
C ARG A 49 0.97 -18.36 -3.59
N ASP A 50 1.44 -18.91 -4.71
CA ASP A 50 0.71 -18.83 -5.98
C ASP A 50 -0.62 -19.57 -5.90
N ALA A 51 -0.64 -20.79 -5.35
CA ALA A 51 -1.87 -21.55 -5.14
C ALA A 51 -2.88 -20.82 -4.23
N TRP A 52 -2.40 -20.10 -3.21
CA TRP A 52 -3.26 -19.26 -2.37
C TRP A 52 -3.89 -18.12 -3.17
N LEU A 53 -3.08 -17.40 -3.97
CA LEU A 53 -3.58 -16.31 -4.80
C LEU A 53 -4.57 -16.80 -5.87
N ASP A 54 -4.36 -18.00 -6.41
CA ASP A 54 -5.30 -18.66 -7.32
C ASP A 54 -6.62 -18.97 -6.61
N ALA A 55 -6.59 -19.57 -5.42
CA ALA A 55 -7.79 -19.86 -4.64
C ALA A 55 -8.59 -18.59 -4.29
N LEU A 56 -7.92 -17.49 -3.92
CA LEU A 56 -8.58 -16.21 -3.69
C LEU A 56 -9.24 -15.67 -4.95
N ALA A 57 -8.59 -15.80 -6.11
CA ALA A 57 -9.15 -15.33 -7.38
C ALA A 57 -10.36 -16.17 -7.81
N GLU A 58 -10.31 -17.49 -7.63
CA GLU A 58 -11.42 -18.40 -7.91
C GLU A 58 -12.65 -18.12 -7.04
N ASP A 59 -12.43 -17.80 -5.76
CA ASP A 59 -13.50 -17.49 -4.81
C ASP A 59 -13.93 -16.02 -4.81
N ALA A 60 -13.26 -15.14 -5.57
CA ALA A 60 -13.43 -13.69 -5.48
C ALA A 60 -14.89 -13.22 -5.61
N GLU A 61 -15.67 -13.80 -6.54
CA GLU A 61 -17.09 -13.46 -6.74
C GLU A 61 -18.01 -13.91 -5.59
N ARG A 62 -17.56 -14.88 -4.79
CA ARG A 62 -18.34 -15.46 -3.68
C ARG A 62 -17.96 -14.85 -2.34
N ILE A 63 -16.89 -14.08 -2.29
CA ILE A 63 -16.36 -13.44 -1.10
C ILE A 63 -16.94 -12.02 -1.03
N THR A 64 -17.63 -11.70 0.07
CA THR A 64 -18.16 -10.35 0.32
C THR A 64 -17.12 -9.40 0.93
N VAL A 65 -15.90 -9.88 1.12
CA VAL A 65 -14.79 -9.17 1.75
C VAL A 65 -14.15 -8.23 0.72
N PRO A 66 -13.91 -6.95 1.06
CA PRO A 66 -13.24 -6.03 0.15
C PRO A 66 -11.88 -6.58 -0.31
N ALA A 67 -11.53 -6.38 -1.58
CA ALA A 67 -10.26 -6.85 -2.13
C ALA A 67 -9.06 -6.39 -1.29
N ILE A 68 -9.05 -5.14 -0.83
CA ILE A 68 -7.99 -4.63 0.04
C ILE A 68 -7.81 -5.46 1.32
N ALA A 69 -8.89 -5.96 1.92
CA ALA A 69 -8.83 -6.76 3.14
C ALA A 69 -8.24 -8.15 2.90
N LEU A 70 -8.53 -8.76 1.73
CA LEU A 70 -7.99 -10.05 1.33
C LEU A 70 -6.50 -9.99 0.98
N TYR A 71 -6.11 -8.92 0.30
CA TYR A 71 -4.83 -8.85 -0.40
C TYR A 71 -3.79 -7.99 0.31
N ALA A 72 -4.17 -7.00 1.14
CA ALA A 72 -3.23 -6.18 1.89
C ALA A 72 -2.27 -7.00 2.77
N PRO A 73 -2.74 -7.96 3.57
CA PRO A 73 -1.84 -8.78 4.39
C PRO A 73 -0.76 -9.51 3.60
N LEU A 74 -1.14 -9.98 2.41
CA LEU A 74 -0.26 -10.74 1.52
C LEU A 74 0.75 -9.79 0.86
N LEU A 75 0.30 -8.62 0.40
CA LEU A 75 1.15 -7.60 -0.20
C LEU A 75 2.21 -7.09 0.78
N ALA A 76 1.87 -6.94 2.06
CA ALA A 76 2.82 -6.53 3.10
C ALA A 76 3.96 -7.54 3.33
N ALA A 77 3.73 -8.81 3.01
CA ALA A 77 4.67 -9.91 3.23
C ALA A 77 5.38 -10.37 1.94
N GLU A 78 4.98 -9.86 0.78
CA GLU A 78 5.52 -10.30 -0.51
C GLU A 78 6.74 -9.46 -0.93
N SER A 79 7.75 -10.15 -1.45
CA SER A 79 9.00 -9.56 -1.94
C SER A 79 9.20 -9.78 -3.43
N ASP A 80 8.50 -10.76 -4.02
CA ASP A 80 8.53 -11.04 -5.44
C ASP A 80 7.77 -9.96 -6.23
N PRO A 81 8.43 -9.25 -7.17
CA PRO A 81 7.84 -8.10 -7.83
C PRO A 81 6.66 -8.46 -8.75
N ASP A 82 6.60 -9.69 -9.27
CA ASP A 82 5.52 -10.08 -10.18
C ASP A 82 4.27 -10.53 -9.40
N ARG A 83 4.45 -11.20 -8.26
CA ARG A 83 3.35 -11.42 -7.29
C ARG A 83 2.85 -10.11 -6.70
N CYS A 84 3.72 -9.16 -6.34
CA CYS A 84 3.30 -7.84 -5.90
C CYS A 84 2.38 -7.17 -6.93
N LYS A 85 2.79 -7.10 -8.21
CA LYS A 85 1.96 -6.55 -9.30
C LYS A 85 0.64 -7.30 -9.48
N ARG A 86 0.64 -8.62 -9.32
CA ARG A 86 -0.58 -9.44 -9.39
C ARG A 86 -1.56 -9.06 -8.29
N ILE A 87 -1.06 -8.93 -7.05
CA ILE A 87 -1.84 -8.56 -5.88
C ILE A 87 -2.35 -7.11 -6.01
N GLU A 88 -1.51 -6.17 -6.43
CA GLU A 88 -1.89 -4.78 -6.71
C GLU A 88 -3.05 -4.69 -7.71
N ARG A 89 -2.99 -5.47 -8.80
CA ARG A 89 -4.06 -5.49 -9.81
C ARG A 89 -5.37 -6.02 -9.22
N ALA A 90 -5.32 -6.99 -8.32
CA ALA A 90 -6.49 -7.52 -7.65
C ALA A 90 -7.11 -6.53 -6.66
N ILE A 91 -6.27 -5.71 -6.00
CA ILE A 91 -6.73 -4.63 -5.12
C ILE A 91 -7.38 -3.49 -5.92
N GLY A 92 -6.76 -3.11 -7.06
CA GLY A 92 -7.18 -1.94 -7.85
C GLY A 92 -6.77 -0.61 -7.22
N GLU A 93 -7.31 0.49 -7.75
CA GLU A 93 -7.07 1.83 -7.21
C GLU A 93 -7.87 2.05 -5.93
N ILE A 94 -7.20 2.46 -4.84
CA ILE A 94 -7.85 2.83 -3.59
C ILE A 94 -7.70 4.33 -3.37
N PRO A 95 -8.78 5.12 -3.50
CA PRO A 95 -8.72 6.55 -3.26
C PRO A 95 -8.37 6.85 -1.81
N PHE A 96 -7.92 8.08 -1.54
CA PHE A 96 -7.81 8.56 -0.17
C PHE A 96 -9.19 8.89 0.37
N SER A 97 -9.52 8.38 1.57
CA SER A 97 -10.65 8.92 2.32
C SER A 97 -10.23 10.23 2.99
N ALA A 98 -11.19 11.12 3.26
CA ALA A 98 -10.92 12.37 4.00
C ALA A 98 -10.27 12.10 5.37
N SER A 99 -10.66 11.01 6.03
CA SER A 99 -10.04 10.56 7.29
C SER A 99 -8.60 10.08 7.12
N ALA A 100 -8.26 9.45 5.98
CA ALA A 100 -6.90 9.04 5.69
C ALA A 100 -6.01 10.26 5.43
N LEU A 101 -6.53 11.29 4.76
CA LEU A 101 -5.81 12.56 4.53
C LEU A 101 -5.48 13.25 5.85
N SER A 102 -6.46 13.42 6.74
CA SER A 102 -6.25 14.10 8.04
C SER A 102 -5.32 13.35 8.98
N SER A 103 -5.20 12.03 8.80
CA SER A 103 -4.33 11.16 9.60
C SER A 103 -2.98 10.85 8.92
N THR A 104 -2.72 11.45 7.76
CA THR A 104 -1.46 11.24 7.04
C THR A 104 -0.33 11.97 7.75
N VAL A 105 0.74 11.24 8.06
CA VAL A 105 1.96 11.79 8.64
C VAL A 105 2.95 12.09 7.52
N ALA A 106 3.47 13.31 7.50
CA ALA A 106 4.55 13.70 6.61
C ALA A 106 5.86 13.81 7.38
N LEU A 107 6.87 13.09 6.90
CA LEU A 107 8.23 13.10 7.41
C LEU A 107 9.14 13.68 6.34
N ARG A 108 10.02 14.60 6.70
CA ARG A 108 10.89 15.30 5.76
C ARG A 108 12.31 15.41 6.28
N GLY A 109 13.26 15.18 5.39
CA GLY A 109 14.68 15.48 5.55
C GLY A 109 15.17 16.37 4.42
N ILE A 110 16.28 17.07 4.65
CA ILE A 110 16.91 17.94 3.64
C ILE A 110 18.29 17.38 3.30
N ARG A 111 18.51 17.10 2.01
CA ARG A 111 19.82 16.72 1.46
C ARG A 111 20.63 17.96 1.04
N PRO A 112 21.96 17.85 0.98
CA PRO A 112 22.80 18.85 0.31
C PRO A 112 22.28 19.17 -1.10
N GLY A 113 22.40 20.43 -1.52
CA GLY A 113 21.86 20.89 -2.80
C GLY A 113 20.36 21.19 -2.82
N GLY A 114 19.72 21.20 -1.64
CA GLY A 114 18.33 21.65 -1.48
C GLY A 114 17.27 20.61 -1.85
N PHE A 115 17.66 19.37 -2.11
CA PHE A 115 16.69 18.28 -2.30
C PHE A 115 16.00 17.95 -0.98
N ARG A 116 14.69 17.71 -1.03
CA ARG A 116 13.86 17.19 0.04
C ARG A 116 13.75 15.70 -0.13
N LEU A 117 13.95 14.97 0.97
CA LEU A 117 13.54 13.58 1.11
C LEU A 117 12.26 13.57 1.91
N VAL A 118 11.18 13.07 1.33
CA VAL A 118 9.87 13.03 2.00
C VAL A 118 9.40 11.59 2.05
N THR A 119 8.82 11.25 3.20
CA THR A 119 8.00 10.06 3.39
C THR A 119 6.61 10.49 3.85
N LEU A 120 5.57 10.15 3.08
CA LEU A 120 4.18 10.28 3.49
C LEU A 120 3.68 8.92 3.94
N VAL A 121 3.17 8.83 5.16
CA VAL A 121 2.60 7.61 5.75
C VAL A 121 1.12 7.85 5.97
N ALA A 122 0.28 7.16 5.19
CA ALA A 122 -1.17 7.33 5.26
C ALA A 122 -1.85 6.03 5.68
N PRO A 123 -2.83 6.07 6.61
CA PRO A 123 -3.67 4.92 6.91
C PRO A 123 -4.36 4.40 5.64
N LEU A 124 -4.38 3.09 5.48
CA LEU A 124 -5.06 2.44 4.37
C LEU A 124 -6.13 1.49 4.88
N TYR A 125 -5.76 0.57 5.77
CA TYR A 125 -6.63 -0.52 6.18
C TYR A 125 -6.16 -1.14 7.51
N LEU A 126 -7.01 -1.15 8.54
CA LEU A 126 -6.66 -1.65 9.89
C LEU A 126 -5.30 -1.09 10.35
N ARG A 127 -4.31 -1.97 10.57
CA ARG A 127 -2.94 -1.62 10.97
C ARG A 127 -1.96 -1.56 9.79
N PHE A 128 -2.47 -1.40 8.57
CA PHE A 128 -1.68 -1.26 7.36
C PHE A 128 -1.77 0.17 6.81
N VAL A 129 -0.62 0.65 6.35
CA VAL A 129 -0.42 2.00 5.82
C VAL A 129 0.15 1.93 4.41
N ARG A 130 -0.16 2.94 3.59
CA ARG A 130 0.52 3.18 2.31
C ARG A 130 1.62 4.20 2.53
N VAL A 131 2.74 4.03 1.83
CA VAL A 131 3.91 4.89 2.03
C VAL A 131 4.42 5.43 0.69
N LEU A 132 4.36 6.75 0.51
CA LEU A 132 5.05 7.42 -0.60
C LEU A 132 6.39 7.91 -0.11
N ARG A 133 7.46 7.54 -0.82
CA ARG A 133 8.78 8.16 -0.65
C ARG A 133 9.15 8.93 -1.89
N CYS A 134 9.72 10.11 -1.71
CA CYS A 134 10.19 10.90 -2.85
C CYS A 134 11.42 11.72 -2.50
N CYS A 135 12.26 11.92 -3.51
CA CYS A 135 13.35 12.87 -3.49
C CYS A 135 13.12 13.89 -4.60
N TYR A 136 12.99 15.15 -4.21
CA TYR A 136 12.71 16.23 -5.15
C TYR A 136 13.37 17.52 -4.72
N ASN A 137 13.56 18.42 -5.65
CA ASN A 137 13.89 19.81 -5.37
C ASN A 137 12.71 20.66 -5.85
N PRO A 138 12.14 21.55 -5.02
CA PRO A 138 10.94 22.33 -5.39
C PRO A 138 11.08 23.08 -6.72
N ASP A 139 12.29 23.55 -7.06
CA ASP A 139 12.58 24.30 -8.29
C ASP A 139 13.07 23.41 -9.44
N LYS A 140 13.67 22.25 -9.10
CA LYS A 140 14.28 21.31 -10.06
C LYS A 140 13.54 19.99 -10.23
N GLY A 141 12.35 19.84 -9.66
CA GLY A 141 11.51 18.66 -9.87
C GLY A 141 12.05 17.41 -9.20
N PHE A 142 11.73 16.23 -9.73
CA PHE A 142 11.94 14.96 -9.04
C PHE A 142 13.27 14.31 -9.43
N ALA A 143 14.05 13.92 -8.42
CA ALA A 143 15.13 12.96 -8.62
C ALA A 143 14.58 11.54 -8.71
N TRP A 144 13.61 11.21 -7.83
CA TRP A 144 12.87 9.96 -7.87
C TRP A 144 11.60 10.06 -7.01
N ALA A 145 10.62 9.20 -7.29
CA ALA A 145 9.49 8.94 -6.40
C ALA A 145 9.19 7.43 -6.44
N ARG A 146 8.86 6.86 -5.29
CA ARG A 146 8.58 5.43 -5.09
C ARG A 146 7.41 5.28 -4.15
N HIS A 147 6.54 4.34 -4.45
CA HIS A 147 5.45 3.96 -3.57
C HIS A 147 5.76 2.59 -2.99
N ASP A 148 5.89 2.53 -1.68
CA ASP A 148 5.89 1.29 -0.93
C ASP A 148 4.44 0.99 -0.62
N LEU A 149 3.93 -0.01 -1.35
CA LEU A 149 2.50 -0.19 -1.55
C LEU A 149 1.73 -0.39 -0.26
N LEU A 150 2.35 -1.10 0.68
CA LEU A 150 1.68 -1.44 1.91
C LEU A 150 2.70 -1.90 2.96
N LEU A 151 2.74 -1.22 4.09
CA LEU A 151 3.52 -1.61 5.26
C LEU A 151 2.59 -1.83 6.44
N ARG A 152 3.03 -2.64 7.40
CA ARG A 152 2.42 -2.61 8.73
C ARG A 152 2.76 -1.26 9.35
N ALA A 153 1.83 -0.68 10.09
CA ALA A 153 2.03 0.59 10.78
C ALA A 153 3.26 0.54 11.72
N ASP A 154 3.56 -0.63 12.26
CA ASP A 154 4.70 -0.83 13.16
C ASP A 154 6.06 -0.75 12.43
N ASP A 155 6.08 -1.07 11.13
CA ASP A 155 7.25 -1.05 10.26
C ASP A 155 7.36 0.25 9.45
N ALA A 156 6.38 1.15 9.58
CA ALA A 156 6.37 2.42 8.86
C ALA A 156 7.45 3.37 9.42
N PRO A 157 8.08 4.20 8.56
CA PRO A 157 9.03 5.19 9.03
C PRO A 157 8.42 6.17 10.03
N ARG A 158 9.22 6.58 11.01
CA ARG A 158 8.86 7.48 12.11
C ARG A 158 9.80 8.68 12.20
N ASP A 159 9.43 9.62 13.06
CA ASP A 159 10.30 10.73 13.46
C ASP A 159 11.67 10.22 13.94
N GLY A 160 12.74 10.83 13.44
CA GLY A 160 14.11 10.44 13.76
C GLY A 160 14.65 9.24 12.98
N ASP A 161 13.85 8.57 12.15
CA ASP A 161 14.35 7.54 11.24
C ASP A 161 15.23 8.14 10.14
N ARG A 162 16.06 7.30 9.52
CA ARG A 162 16.95 7.71 8.42
C ARG A 162 16.47 7.18 7.08
N LEU A 163 16.41 8.06 6.09
CA LEU A 163 16.23 7.72 4.69
C LEU A 163 17.45 8.20 3.90
N GLU A 164 18.14 7.29 3.22
CA GLU A 164 19.39 7.58 2.49
C GLU A 164 20.43 8.33 3.36
N GLY A 165 20.50 8.01 4.65
CA GLY A 165 21.41 8.63 5.61
C GLY A 165 20.97 10.00 6.14
N VAL A 166 19.82 10.52 5.72
CA VAL A 166 19.25 11.78 6.21
C VAL A 166 18.16 11.50 7.24
N TYR A 167 18.22 12.22 8.36
CA TYR A 167 17.18 12.17 9.38
C TYR A 167 15.88 12.78 8.86
N LEU A 168 14.79 12.09 9.16
CA LEU A 168 13.45 12.55 8.86
C LEU A 168 12.81 13.15 10.10
N GLU A 169 12.18 14.32 9.92
CA GLU A 169 11.45 15.03 10.97
C GLU A 169 9.99 15.17 10.57
N VAL A 170 9.08 15.05 11.54
CA VAL A 170 7.66 15.36 11.32
C VAL A 170 7.52 16.79 10.82
N THR A 171 6.85 16.94 9.70
CA THR A 171 6.62 18.23 9.04
C THR A 171 5.12 18.41 8.78
N PRO A 172 4.56 19.62 8.91
CA PRO A 172 3.18 19.88 8.55
C PRO A 172 2.86 19.39 7.14
N LEU A 173 1.84 18.54 7.01
CA LEU A 173 1.48 17.91 5.73
C LEU A 173 1.21 18.95 4.63
N LYS A 174 0.53 20.06 4.97
CA LYS A 174 0.26 21.16 4.04
C LYS A 174 1.53 21.73 3.40
N LEU A 175 2.58 21.97 4.19
CA LEU A 175 3.86 22.47 3.69
C LEU A 175 4.49 21.48 2.70
N VAL A 176 4.43 20.18 3.00
CA VAL A 176 4.97 19.13 2.13
C VAL A 176 4.17 19.03 0.83
N ILE A 177 2.84 19.14 0.89
CA ILE A 177 1.97 19.16 -0.30
C ILE A 177 2.31 20.37 -1.20
N GLU A 178 2.47 21.56 -0.62
CA GLU A 178 2.85 22.77 -1.36
C GLU A 178 4.22 22.62 -2.04
N GLU A 179 5.23 22.12 -1.32
CA GLU A 179 6.56 21.84 -1.87
C GLU A 179 6.52 20.80 -3.01
N LEU A 180 5.71 19.75 -2.86
CA LEU A 180 5.51 18.71 -3.88
C LEU A 180 4.80 19.27 -5.12
N ALA A 181 3.78 20.11 -4.95
CA ALA A 181 3.08 20.77 -6.05
C ALA A 181 4.04 21.63 -6.88
N HIS A 182 4.95 22.36 -6.22
CA HIS A 182 6.01 23.13 -6.88
C HIS A 182 6.95 22.22 -7.68
N ALA A 183 7.41 21.11 -7.08
CA ALA A 183 8.28 20.16 -7.77
C ALA A 183 7.60 19.53 -9.00
N ILE A 184 6.30 19.17 -8.89
CA ILE A 184 5.49 18.64 -9.99
C ILE A 184 5.42 19.65 -11.14
N LEU A 185 5.13 20.92 -10.83
CA LEU A 185 5.05 21.99 -11.81
C LEU A 185 6.41 22.23 -12.48
N ALA A 186 7.48 22.25 -11.71
CA ALA A 186 8.84 22.45 -12.20
C ALA A 186 9.27 21.31 -13.16
N GLU A 187 8.95 20.07 -12.82
CA GLU A 187 9.21 18.89 -13.67
C GLU A 187 8.46 18.99 -15.00
N ARG A 188 7.17 19.30 -14.96
CA ARG A 188 6.34 19.46 -16.17
C ARG A 188 6.83 20.58 -17.07
N ARG A 189 7.25 21.72 -16.51
CA ARG A 189 7.80 22.85 -17.28
C ARG A 189 9.07 22.50 -18.04
N ARG A 190 9.82 21.50 -17.59
CA ARG A 190 11.01 20.97 -18.27
C ARG A 190 10.70 19.85 -19.28
N GLY A 191 9.42 19.53 -19.50
CA GLY A 191 8.99 18.46 -20.39
C GLY A 191 9.17 17.05 -19.80
N GLY A 192 9.42 16.95 -18.49
CA GLY A 192 9.55 15.67 -17.80
C GLY A 192 8.20 14.95 -17.65
N LYS A 193 8.24 13.61 -17.61
CA LYS A 193 7.07 12.78 -17.25
C LYS A 193 7.05 12.59 -15.74
N LEU A 194 5.88 12.77 -15.12
CA LEU A 194 5.73 12.52 -13.69
C LEU A 194 5.84 11.02 -13.37
N PRO A 195 6.48 10.65 -12.25
CA PRO A 195 6.44 9.29 -11.75
C PRO A 195 5.00 8.80 -11.57
N ALA A 196 4.69 7.60 -12.09
CA ALA A 196 3.34 7.03 -12.05
C ALA A 196 2.77 6.94 -10.62
N CYS A 197 3.62 6.65 -9.64
CA CYS A 197 3.27 6.55 -8.22
C CYS A 197 2.67 7.85 -7.63
N LEU A 198 2.93 9.01 -8.21
CA LEU A 198 2.32 10.27 -7.74
C LEU A 198 0.82 10.33 -8.04
N HIS A 199 0.33 9.60 -9.06
CA HIS A 199 -1.11 9.55 -9.36
C HIS A 199 -1.90 8.84 -8.24
N LEU A 200 -1.28 7.89 -7.54
CA LEU A 200 -1.89 7.22 -6.38
C LEU A 200 -2.11 8.18 -5.20
N PHE A 201 -1.41 9.32 -5.21
CA PHE A 201 -1.46 10.36 -4.18
C PHE A 201 -2.12 11.63 -4.75
N ALA A 202 -2.78 11.56 -5.92
CA ALA A 202 -3.43 12.71 -6.55
C ALA A 202 -4.45 13.39 -5.63
N ASP A 203 -5.19 12.59 -4.86
CA ASP A 203 -6.18 13.08 -3.89
C ASP A 203 -5.57 13.97 -2.79
N LEU A 204 -4.31 13.74 -2.40
CA LEU A 204 -3.61 14.61 -1.44
C LEU A 204 -3.39 16.01 -1.98
N PHE A 205 -3.25 16.15 -3.30
CA PHE A 205 -3.15 17.45 -3.97
C PHE A 205 -4.52 18.06 -4.28
N ASN A 206 -5.59 17.27 -4.18
CA ASN A 206 -6.95 17.69 -4.50
C ASN A 206 -7.68 18.31 -3.30
N ALA A 207 -7.14 18.15 -2.08
CA ALA A 207 -7.73 18.67 -0.84
C ALA A 207 -6.95 19.87 -0.29
N GLN A 208 -7.37 21.08 -0.69
CA GLN A 208 -7.60 22.28 0.15
C GLN A 208 -7.81 23.51 -0.75
N ILE A 209 -8.96 23.59 -1.43
CA ILE A 209 -9.67 24.87 -1.44
C ILE A 209 -10.51 24.79 -0.17
N ASP A 210 -9.96 25.30 0.92
CA ASP A 210 -10.80 25.62 2.07
C ASP A 210 -11.79 26.68 1.55
N GLU A 211 -13.05 26.30 1.35
CA GLU A 211 -14.13 27.29 1.32
C GLU A 211 -14.20 27.86 2.73
N GLU A 212 -13.38 28.88 2.98
CA GLU A 212 -13.60 29.82 4.06
C GLU A 212 -15.01 30.39 3.84
N PRO A 213 -15.97 30.20 4.77
CA PRO A 213 -17.28 30.80 4.61
C PRO A 213 -17.07 32.32 4.59
N LEU A 214 -17.34 32.93 3.43
CA LEU A 214 -17.33 34.38 3.29
C LEU A 214 -18.28 34.99 4.34
N PRO A 215 -17.89 36.10 5.01
CA PRO A 215 -18.69 36.74 6.03
C PRO A 215 -20.04 37.24 5.53
#